data_AF-A0A060RMJ2-F1
#
_entry.id   AF-A0A060RMJ2-F1
#
_cell.length_a   1.000
_cell.length_b   1.000
_cell.length_c   1.000
_cell.angle_alpha   90.00
_cell.angle_beta   90.00
_cell.angle_gamma   90.00
#
_symmetry.space_group_name_H-M   'P 1'
#
loop_
_entity.id
_entity.type
_entity.pdbx_description
1 polymer ?
#
loop_
_entity_poly.entity_id
_entity_poly.type
_entity_poly.pdbx_seq_one_letter_code
_entity_poly.pdbx_strand_id
1 'polypeptide(L)'
;QNDAIPTCVCEKSLEDKVEKECLKCAQNLGGIVAPSSGVLAGISEGAISAWQTTKIAAATQEAIAKGALVGEAARIPAGVDAVIDGLNALKIEELGIVSWKPYFSEGYCIKVKELATVILKKRDMICGTSSTLGEDTCKQINISIGTMQANGQPAAPGPGPIETVLNGIVEGAEKTAETEAAKVTSTTTTNIITEKTGEINATCAACHSTIIASIVAIVVIVLIMVIMYLILRYRRKKKMKKKLQYIKLLEE
;
A
#
# COMPACT_ATOMS: atom_id res chain seq x y z
N GLN A 1 46.05 52.26 65.12
CA GLN A 1 46.37 51.39 63.97
C GLN A 1 45.31 50.30 63.91
N ASN A 2 44.82 50.04 62.70
CA ASN A 2 43.81 49.05 62.33
C ASN A 2 44.02 47.67 62.97
N ASP A 3 42.95 46.93 63.27
CA ASP A 3 42.47 45.93 62.32
C ASP A 3 41.07 45.40 62.67
N ALA A 4 40.20 45.46 61.67
CA ALA A 4 38.84 44.95 61.66
C ALA A 4 38.86 43.43 61.36
N ILE A 5 38.01 42.66 62.06
CA ILE A 5 37.59 41.32 61.61
C ILE A 5 36.06 41.24 61.75
N PRO A 6 35.33 40.78 60.72
CA PRO A 6 34.03 41.31 60.35
C PRO A 6 32.86 40.49 60.89
N THR A 7 31.68 41.11 60.87
CA THR A 7 30.36 40.49 61.03
C THR A 7 30.20 39.30 60.10
N CYS A 8 29.86 38.13 60.66
CA CYS A 8 29.43 36.96 59.91
C CYS A 8 28.12 37.28 59.19
N VAL A 9 28.23 37.78 57.96
CA VAL A 9 27.17 37.69 56.96
C VAL A 9 27.11 36.23 56.55
N CYS A 10 25.99 35.55 56.84
CA CYS A 10 25.74 34.24 56.26
C CYS A 10 25.81 34.37 54.73
N GLU A 11 26.87 33.79 54.19
CA GLU A 11 27.11 33.66 52.77
C GLU A 11 25.87 33.05 52.11
N LYS A 12 25.45 33.63 50.98
CA LYS A 12 24.34 33.08 50.18
C LYS A 12 24.63 31.60 49.93
N SER A 13 23.67 30.75 50.29
CA SER A 13 23.69 29.31 50.05
C SER A 13 24.18 29.03 48.62
N LEU A 14 25.01 28.00 48.47
CA LEU A 14 25.52 27.52 47.18
C LEU A 14 24.39 27.33 46.14
N GLU A 15 23.17 27.10 46.60
CA GLU A 15 21.94 27.00 45.79
C GLU A 15 21.61 28.30 45.02
N ASP A 16 21.80 29.48 45.62
CA ASP A 16 21.51 30.79 44.99
C ASP A 16 22.56 31.14 43.91
N LYS A 17 23.79 30.61 44.03
CA LYS A 17 24.86 30.73 43.01
C LYS A 17 24.66 29.74 41.86
N VAL A 18 24.18 28.52 42.14
CA VAL A 18 23.92 27.50 41.09
C VAL A 18 22.72 27.90 40.23
N GLU A 19 21.66 28.48 40.80
CA GLU A 19 20.53 29.01 40.02
C GLU A 19 20.96 30.13 39.05
N LYS A 20 21.88 31.01 39.48
CA LYS A 20 22.29 32.18 38.69
C LYS A 20 23.21 31.85 37.52
N GLU A 21 24.05 30.83 37.65
CA GLU A 21 24.93 30.35 36.57
C GLU A 21 24.18 29.37 35.63
N CYS A 22 23.21 28.59 36.13
CA CYS A 22 22.33 27.79 35.26
C CYS A 22 21.43 28.66 34.37
N LEU A 23 20.95 29.81 34.87
CA LEU A 23 20.18 30.78 34.09
C LEU A 23 21.00 31.44 32.96
N LYS A 24 22.31 31.57 33.12
CA LYS A 24 23.19 32.13 32.07
C LYS A 24 23.52 31.13 30.97
N CYS A 25 23.66 29.85 31.28
CA CYS A 25 23.82 28.81 30.25
C CYS A 25 22.57 28.64 29.37
N ALA A 26 21.37 28.83 29.95
CA ALA A 26 20.12 28.85 29.19
C ALA A 26 19.99 30.10 28.28
N GLN A 27 20.64 31.21 28.62
CA GLN A 27 20.56 32.46 27.86
C GLN A 27 21.59 32.55 26.71
N ASN A 28 22.76 31.91 26.86
CA ASN A 28 23.88 32.03 25.90
C ASN A 28 24.04 30.85 24.92
N LEU A 29 23.21 29.81 25.00
CA LEU A 29 23.17 28.72 24.00
C LEU A 29 21.96 28.82 23.05
N GLY A 30 21.34 29.99 22.98
CA GLY A 30 20.27 30.30 22.04
C GLY A 30 19.06 30.84 22.79
N GLY A 31 18.67 32.07 22.46
CA GLY A 31 17.42 32.70 22.90
C GLY A 31 16.19 31.99 22.34
N ILE A 32 15.99 30.73 22.71
CA ILE A 32 14.75 29.99 22.60
C ILE A 32 14.21 29.92 24.03
N VAL A 33 13.29 30.83 24.30
CA VAL A 33 12.46 30.91 25.50
C VAL A 33 11.73 29.58 25.70
N ALA A 34 12.33 28.65 26.45
CA ALA A 34 11.88 27.28 26.61
C ALA A 34 11.72 26.53 25.26
N PRO A 35 11.92 25.21 25.17
CA PRO A 35 11.21 24.49 24.14
C PRO A 35 9.73 24.66 24.50
N SER A 36 9.07 25.66 23.92
CA SER A 36 7.64 25.71 23.83
C SER A 36 7.23 24.32 23.36
N SER A 37 6.35 23.67 24.12
CA SER A 37 5.90 22.30 23.87
C SER A 37 5.39 22.09 22.43
N GLY A 38 5.06 23.17 21.71
CA GLY A 38 4.72 23.16 20.29
C GLY A 38 5.90 22.98 19.32
N VAL A 39 7.13 23.39 19.66
CA VAL A 39 8.28 23.22 18.75
C VAL A 39 8.71 21.77 18.74
N LEU A 40 8.86 21.09 19.89
CA LEU A 40 9.19 19.65 19.94
C LEU A 40 8.09 18.75 19.32
N ALA A 41 6.82 19.15 19.40
CA ALA A 41 5.72 18.48 18.71
C ALA A 41 5.85 18.61 17.18
N GLY A 42 6.11 19.82 16.66
CA GLY A 42 6.24 20.06 15.21
C GLY A 42 7.43 19.37 14.54
N ILE A 43 8.59 19.29 15.21
CA ILE A 43 9.77 18.58 14.66
C ILE A 43 9.62 17.05 14.69
N SER A 44 8.88 16.49 15.64
CA SER A 44 8.64 15.04 15.71
C SER A 44 7.55 14.60 14.73
N GLU A 45 6.45 15.35 14.59
CA GLU A 45 5.41 15.08 13.58
C GLU A 45 5.93 15.21 12.15
N GLY A 46 6.79 16.21 11.87
CA GLY A 46 7.44 16.37 10.56
C GLY A 46 8.39 15.23 10.19
N ALA A 47 9.15 14.72 11.17
CA ALA A 47 10.05 13.58 10.95
C ALA A 47 9.30 12.25 10.77
N ILE A 48 8.21 12.04 11.54
CA ILE A 48 7.37 10.84 11.42
C ILE A 48 6.65 10.82 10.07
N SER A 49 6.12 11.95 9.61
CA SER A 49 5.46 12.06 8.30
C SER A 49 6.42 11.86 7.12
N ALA A 50 7.66 12.37 7.21
CA ALA A 50 8.72 12.09 6.22
C ALA A 50 9.16 10.62 6.22
N TRP A 51 9.22 9.97 7.39
CA TRP A 51 9.56 8.55 7.50
C TRP A 51 8.44 7.65 6.94
N GLN A 52 7.18 7.96 7.24
CA GLN A 52 6.00 7.26 6.72
C GLN A 52 5.98 7.29 5.20
N THR A 53 6.13 8.48 4.61
CA THR A 53 6.14 8.66 3.15
C THR A 53 7.27 7.87 2.49
N THR A 54 8.46 7.87 3.08
CA THR A 54 9.61 7.08 2.56
C THR A 54 9.34 5.58 2.62
N LYS A 55 8.74 5.08 3.72
CA LYS A 55 8.41 3.66 3.88
C LYS A 55 7.28 3.21 2.94
N ILE A 56 6.27 4.04 2.75
CA ILE A 56 5.18 3.78 1.79
C ILE A 56 5.73 3.76 0.37
N ALA A 57 6.64 4.67 0.00
CA ALA A 57 7.29 4.66 -1.31
C ALA A 57 8.08 3.36 -1.55
N ALA A 58 8.88 2.90 -0.58
CA ALA A 58 9.60 1.65 -0.68
C ALA A 58 8.67 0.43 -0.78
N ALA A 59 7.60 0.39 0.04
CA ALA A 59 6.60 -0.66 -0.02
C ALA A 59 5.84 -0.68 -1.36
N THR A 60 5.62 0.48 -1.96
CA THR A 60 4.97 0.61 -3.28
C THR A 60 5.85 0.03 -4.39
N GLN A 61 7.17 0.28 -4.36
CA GLN A 61 8.09 -0.31 -5.34
C GLN A 61 8.13 -1.83 -5.23
N GLU A 62 8.18 -2.38 -4.01
CA GLU A 62 8.13 -3.82 -3.80
C GLU A 62 6.78 -4.42 -4.24
N ALA A 63 5.68 -3.73 -3.96
CA ALA A 63 4.33 -4.15 -4.38
C ALA A 63 4.19 -4.19 -5.91
N ILE A 64 4.72 -3.19 -6.62
CA ILE A 64 4.72 -3.16 -8.10
C ILE A 64 5.54 -4.33 -8.65
N ALA A 65 6.73 -4.60 -8.09
CA ALA A 65 7.58 -5.70 -8.53
C ALA A 65 6.89 -7.06 -8.32
N LYS A 66 6.29 -7.29 -7.14
CA LYS A 66 5.53 -8.51 -6.85
C LYS A 66 4.27 -8.62 -7.70
N GLY A 67 3.54 -7.53 -7.87
CA GLY A 67 2.34 -7.48 -8.71
C GLY A 67 2.64 -7.86 -10.15
N ALA A 68 3.71 -7.33 -10.73
CA ALA A 68 4.12 -7.64 -12.10
C ALA A 68 4.51 -9.13 -12.26
N LEU A 69 5.23 -9.71 -11.30
CA LEU A 69 5.58 -11.14 -11.35
C LEU A 69 4.34 -12.05 -11.30
N VAL A 70 3.40 -11.76 -10.41
CA VAL A 70 2.17 -12.56 -10.27
C VAL A 70 1.23 -12.35 -11.46
N GLY A 71 1.16 -11.13 -11.99
CA GLY A 71 0.42 -10.82 -13.21
C GLY A 71 0.95 -11.55 -14.44
N GLU A 72 2.28 -11.57 -14.62
CA GLU A 72 2.90 -12.31 -15.72
C GLU A 72 2.69 -13.82 -15.58
N ALA A 73 2.76 -14.36 -14.35
CA ALA A 73 2.44 -15.76 -14.09
C ALA A 73 0.98 -16.13 -14.42
N ALA A 74 0.04 -15.18 -14.31
CA ALA A 74 -1.36 -15.37 -14.65
C ALA A 74 -1.66 -15.22 -16.16
N ARG A 75 -0.75 -14.61 -16.93
CA ARG A 75 -0.94 -14.35 -18.37
C ARG A 75 -1.13 -15.64 -19.19
N ILE A 76 -0.20 -16.58 -19.02
CA ILE A 76 -0.19 -17.84 -19.79
C ILE A 76 -1.43 -18.71 -19.53
N PRO A 77 -1.80 -19.04 -18.27
CA PRO A 77 -2.98 -19.88 -18.03
C PRO A 77 -4.27 -19.22 -18.55
N ALA A 78 -4.44 -17.91 -18.34
CA ALA A 78 -5.61 -17.19 -18.86
C ALA A 78 -5.68 -17.20 -20.40
N GLY A 79 -4.53 -17.07 -21.07
CA GLY A 79 -4.45 -17.20 -22.53
C GLY A 79 -4.81 -18.60 -23.02
N VAL A 80 -4.31 -19.64 -22.35
CA VAL A 80 -4.62 -21.04 -22.71
C VAL A 80 -6.11 -21.33 -22.55
N ASP A 81 -6.70 -20.93 -21.42
CA ASP A 81 -8.14 -21.12 -21.15
C ASP A 81 -8.99 -20.38 -22.19
N ALA A 82 -8.62 -19.13 -22.52
CA ALA A 82 -9.33 -18.36 -23.54
C ALA A 82 -9.28 -18.99 -24.95
N VAL A 83 -8.13 -19.59 -25.33
CA VAL A 83 -8.03 -20.33 -26.60
C VAL A 83 -8.92 -21.57 -26.57
N ILE A 84 -8.94 -22.32 -25.47
CA ILE A 84 -9.78 -23.51 -25.31
C ILE A 84 -11.26 -23.13 -25.40
N ASP A 85 -11.68 -22.08 -24.70
CA ASP A 85 -13.05 -21.57 -24.74
C ASP A 85 -13.44 -21.12 -26.16
N GLY A 86 -12.54 -20.42 -26.85
CA GLY A 86 -12.75 -20.01 -28.24
C GLY A 86 -12.92 -21.20 -29.18
N LEU A 87 -12.14 -22.28 -28.99
CA LEU A 87 -12.26 -23.51 -29.78
C LEU A 87 -13.55 -24.27 -29.46
N ASN A 88 -13.94 -24.33 -28.18
CA ASN A 88 -15.19 -24.96 -27.77
C ASN A 88 -16.43 -24.20 -28.28
N ALA A 89 -16.34 -22.87 -28.39
CA ALA A 89 -17.40 -22.04 -28.97
C ALA A 89 -17.67 -22.35 -30.45
N LEU A 90 -16.70 -22.97 -31.16
CA LEU A 90 -16.89 -23.45 -32.54
C LEU A 90 -17.77 -24.71 -32.61
N LYS A 91 -18.11 -25.33 -31.47
CA LYS A 91 -18.95 -26.54 -31.36
C LYS A 91 -18.45 -27.71 -32.22
N ILE A 92 -17.14 -27.84 -32.32
CA ILE A 92 -16.44 -28.85 -33.13
C ILE A 92 -16.15 -30.15 -32.36
N GLU A 93 -16.70 -30.33 -31.16
CA GLU A 93 -16.61 -31.56 -30.38
C GLU A 93 -17.15 -32.77 -31.17
N GLU A 94 -18.20 -32.54 -31.94
CA GLU A 94 -18.83 -33.50 -32.85
C GLU A 94 -17.89 -33.99 -33.97
N LEU A 95 -16.79 -33.28 -34.24
CA LEU A 95 -15.77 -33.71 -35.19
C LEU A 95 -14.82 -34.79 -34.61
N GLY A 96 -15.04 -35.19 -33.35
CA GLY A 96 -14.23 -36.20 -32.66
C GLY A 96 -12.83 -35.71 -32.30
N ILE A 97 -12.65 -34.39 -32.16
CA ILE A 97 -11.40 -33.79 -31.68
C ILE A 97 -11.53 -33.64 -30.16
N VAL A 98 -10.94 -34.58 -29.43
CA VAL A 98 -11.12 -34.73 -27.98
C VAL A 98 -10.16 -33.84 -27.17
N SER A 99 -9.05 -33.38 -27.77
CA SER A 99 -8.07 -32.56 -27.06
C SER A 99 -7.35 -31.59 -28.00
N TRP A 100 -7.29 -30.32 -27.56
CA TRP A 100 -6.53 -29.26 -28.22
C TRP A 100 -5.07 -29.21 -27.78
N LYS A 101 -4.72 -29.89 -26.68
CA LYS A 101 -3.40 -29.84 -26.03
C LYS A 101 -2.22 -30.12 -26.97
N PRO A 102 -2.29 -31.08 -27.93
CA PRO A 102 -1.19 -31.35 -28.86
C PRO A 102 -0.87 -30.20 -29.83
N TYR A 103 -1.80 -29.26 -30.01
CA TYR A 103 -1.67 -28.14 -30.95
C TYR A 103 -1.12 -26.88 -30.28
N PHE A 104 -1.07 -26.85 -28.95
CA PHE A 104 -0.37 -25.80 -28.22
C PHE A 104 1.13 -26.00 -28.36
N SER A 105 1.82 -24.91 -28.63
CA SER A 105 3.28 -24.84 -28.60
C SER A 105 3.71 -24.29 -27.24
N GLU A 106 4.55 -23.27 -27.22
CA GLU A 106 4.96 -22.60 -26.00
C GLU A 106 3.92 -21.54 -25.59
N GLY A 107 3.57 -21.52 -24.30
CA GLY A 107 2.55 -20.61 -23.77
C GLY A 107 1.13 -20.94 -24.26
N TYR A 108 0.44 -19.93 -24.79
CA TYR A 108 -0.92 -20.04 -25.34
C TYR A 108 -0.96 -20.01 -26.88
N CYS A 109 0.21 -20.09 -27.53
CA CYS A 109 0.29 -20.09 -28.99
C CYS A 109 -0.12 -21.45 -29.57
N ILE A 110 -1.07 -21.44 -30.51
CA ILE A 110 -1.48 -22.64 -31.25
C ILE A 110 -0.81 -22.72 -32.63
N LYS A 111 -0.57 -23.95 -33.08
CA LYS A 111 -0.10 -24.21 -34.45
C LYS A 111 -1.25 -24.09 -35.45
N VAL A 112 -1.61 -22.85 -35.78
CA VAL A 112 -2.80 -22.51 -36.59
C VAL A 112 -2.88 -23.33 -37.88
N LYS A 113 -1.80 -23.46 -38.64
CA LYS A 113 -1.77 -24.19 -39.92
C LYS A 113 -2.01 -25.69 -39.76
N GLU A 114 -1.37 -26.31 -38.77
CA GLU A 114 -1.55 -27.74 -38.47
C GLU A 114 -2.98 -28.01 -38.01
N LEU A 115 -3.48 -27.17 -37.10
CA LEU A 115 -4.82 -27.29 -36.55
C LEU A 115 -5.90 -27.07 -37.62
N ALA A 116 -5.76 -26.03 -38.45
CA ALA A 116 -6.67 -25.76 -39.56
C ALA A 116 -6.77 -26.95 -40.52
N THR A 117 -5.62 -27.56 -40.85
CA THR A 117 -5.59 -28.74 -41.73
C THR A 117 -6.27 -29.95 -41.11
N VAL A 118 -6.10 -30.18 -39.80
CA VAL A 118 -6.75 -31.29 -39.10
C VAL A 118 -8.26 -31.08 -39.02
N ILE A 119 -8.71 -29.86 -38.67
CA ILE A 119 -10.13 -29.52 -38.62
C ILE A 119 -10.78 -29.72 -40.00
N LEU A 120 -10.12 -29.23 -41.07
CA LEU A 120 -10.59 -29.38 -42.44
C LEU A 120 -10.81 -30.85 -42.81
N LYS A 121 -9.81 -31.71 -42.54
CA LYS A 121 -9.87 -33.16 -42.84
C LYS A 121 -10.95 -33.88 -42.04
N LYS A 122 -11.09 -33.58 -40.75
CA LYS A 122 -12.12 -34.18 -39.90
C LYS A 122 -13.51 -33.75 -40.33
N ARG A 123 -13.67 -32.47 -40.64
CA ARG A 123 -14.91 -31.92 -41.22
C ARG A 123 -15.23 -32.60 -42.54
N ASP A 124 -14.28 -32.81 -43.46
CA ASP A 124 -14.53 -33.51 -44.72
C ASP A 124 -14.97 -34.97 -44.53
N MET A 125 -14.37 -35.65 -43.56
CA MET A 125 -14.72 -37.04 -43.23
C MET A 125 -16.14 -37.17 -42.67
N ILE A 126 -16.58 -36.16 -41.90
CA ILE A 126 -17.81 -36.23 -41.10
C ILE A 126 -19.00 -35.53 -41.77
N CYS A 127 -18.73 -34.44 -42.49
CA CYS A 127 -19.70 -33.59 -43.16
C CYS A 127 -19.56 -33.59 -44.69
N GLY A 128 -18.78 -34.52 -45.25
CA GLY A 128 -18.65 -34.73 -46.68
C GLY A 128 -19.83 -35.48 -47.31
N THR A 129 -19.62 -36.10 -48.47
CA THR A 129 -20.66 -36.75 -49.29
C THR A 129 -21.41 -37.91 -48.63
N SER A 130 -20.91 -38.45 -47.53
CA SER A 130 -21.58 -39.48 -46.72
C SER A 130 -21.55 -39.04 -45.26
N SER A 131 -22.21 -37.92 -44.97
CA SER A 131 -22.16 -37.29 -43.66
C SER A 131 -22.67 -38.21 -42.57
N THR A 132 -21.86 -38.46 -41.54
CA THR A 132 -22.26 -39.21 -40.35
C THR A 132 -23.07 -38.35 -39.38
N LEU A 133 -22.95 -37.03 -39.50
CA LEU A 133 -23.71 -36.03 -38.76
C LEU A 133 -24.85 -35.46 -39.61
N GLY A 134 -25.89 -34.97 -38.93
CA GLY A 134 -27.05 -34.34 -39.58
C GLY A 134 -26.65 -33.10 -40.39
N GLU A 135 -27.34 -32.87 -41.50
CA GLU A 135 -27.03 -31.80 -42.46
C GLU A 135 -27.03 -30.41 -41.78
N ASP A 136 -27.96 -30.18 -40.86
CA ASP A 136 -28.05 -28.91 -40.11
C ASP A 136 -26.86 -28.71 -39.16
N THR A 137 -26.39 -29.78 -38.49
CA THR A 137 -25.22 -29.73 -37.63
C THR A 137 -23.95 -29.43 -38.44
N CYS A 138 -23.83 -30.05 -39.61
CA CYS A 138 -22.73 -29.79 -40.53
C CYS A 138 -22.76 -28.35 -41.09
N LYS A 139 -23.93 -27.79 -41.40
CA LYS A 139 -24.06 -26.38 -41.78
C LYS A 139 -23.60 -25.44 -40.66
N GLN A 140 -24.02 -25.70 -39.42
CA GLN A 140 -23.60 -24.91 -38.26
C GLN A 140 -22.08 -24.95 -38.06
N ILE A 141 -21.48 -26.15 -38.07
CA ILE A 141 -20.03 -26.31 -37.96
C ILE A 141 -19.30 -25.58 -39.09
N ASN A 142 -19.78 -25.72 -40.34
CA ASN A 142 -19.16 -25.08 -41.50
C ASN A 142 -19.17 -23.55 -41.40
N ILE A 143 -20.23 -22.97 -40.86
CA ILE A 143 -20.33 -21.53 -40.58
C ILE A 143 -19.38 -21.14 -39.44
N SER A 144 -19.38 -21.90 -38.33
CA SER A 144 -18.51 -21.62 -37.18
C SER A 144 -17.03 -21.65 -37.52
N ILE A 145 -16.57 -22.60 -38.34
CA ILE A 145 -15.15 -22.69 -38.76
C ILE A 145 -14.82 -21.78 -39.96
N GLY A 146 -15.78 -21.00 -40.46
CA GLY A 146 -15.57 -20.03 -41.54
C GLY A 146 -15.52 -20.63 -42.95
N THR A 147 -15.80 -21.93 -43.12
CA THR A 147 -15.79 -22.59 -44.44
C THR A 147 -17.08 -22.39 -45.24
N MET A 148 -18.13 -21.87 -44.60
CA MET A 148 -19.40 -21.48 -45.23
C MET A 148 -19.83 -20.13 -44.66
N GLN A 149 -20.37 -19.26 -45.50
CA GLN A 149 -20.94 -17.98 -45.09
C GLN A 149 -22.36 -18.16 -44.55
N ALA A 150 -22.83 -17.21 -43.73
CA ALA A 150 -24.19 -17.24 -43.16
C ALA A 150 -25.31 -17.20 -44.23
N ASN A 151 -25.00 -16.75 -45.45
CA ASN A 151 -25.89 -16.78 -46.62
C ASN A 151 -25.91 -18.14 -47.34
N GLY A 152 -25.20 -19.16 -46.82
CA GLY A 152 -25.09 -20.49 -47.40
C GLY A 152 -24.06 -20.64 -48.51
N GLN A 153 -23.32 -19.57 -48.87
CA GLN A 153 -22.28 -19.65 -49.89
C GLN A 153 -20.99 -20.29 -49.33
N PRO A 154 -20.34 -21.19 -50.08
CA PRO A 154 -19.06 -21.76 -49.66
C PRO A 154 -17.97 -20.68 -49.64
N ALA A 155 -17.12 -20.70 -48.61
CA ALA A 155 -15.96 -19.84 -48.52
C ALA A 155 -14.85 -20.30 -49.49
N ALA A 156 -13.75 -19.55 -49.53
CA ALA A 156 -12.59 -19.91 -50.36
C ALA A 156 -12.12 -21.35 -50.05
N PRO A 157 -11.83 -22.17 -51.08
CA PRO A 157 -11.42 -23.55 -50.87
C PRO A 157 -10.06 -23.61 -50.15
N GLY A 158 -9.92 -24.59 -49.25
CA GLY A 158 -8.70 -24.84 -48.47
C GLY A 158 -8.82 -24.45 -47.00
N PRO A 159 -7.71 -24.51 -46.24
CA PRO A 159 -7.69 -24.24 -44.79
C PRO A 159 -7.72 -22.75 -44.44
N GLY A 160 -7.49 -21.85 -45.41
CA GLY A 160 -7.36 -20.41 -45.18
C GLY A 160 -8.49 -19.77 -44.35
N PRO A 161 -9.78 -20.06 -44.60
CA PRO A 161 -10.87 -19.51 -43.78
C PRO A 161 -10.81 -19.97 -42.31
N ILE A 162 -10.40 -21.22 -42.07
CA ILE A 162 -10.23 -21.77 -40.72
C ILE A 162 -9.03 -21.09 -40.02
N GLU A 163 -7.95 -20.85 -40.75
CA GLU A 163 -6.80 -20.10 -40.23
C GLU A 163 -7.21 -18.70 -39.76
N THR A 164 -8.08 -18.00 -40.50
CA THR A 164 -8.61 -16.69 -40.09
C THR A 164 -9.38 -16.75 -38.78
N VAL A 165 -10.27 -17.75 -38.62
CA VAL A 165 -11.03 -17.94 -37.37
C VAL A 165 -10.10 -18.26 -36.21
N LEU A 166 -9.14 -19.17 -36.41
CA LEU A 166 -8.15 -19.54 -35.40
C LEU A 166 -7.26 -18.36 -35.00
N ASN A 167 -6.84 -17.53 -35.96
CA ASN A 167 -6.09 -16.30 -35.68
C ASN A 167 -6.93 -15.31 -34.87
N GLY A 168 -8.23 -15.17 -35.17
CA GLY A 168 -9.13 -14.34 -34.38
C GLY A 168 -9.28 -14.83 -32.93
N ILE A 169 -9.29 -16.15 -32.71
CA ILE A 169 -9.30 -16.75 -31.37
C ILE A 169 -7.99 -16.45 -30.65
N VAL A 170 -6.84 -16.57 -31.33
CA VAL A 170 -5.52 -16.25 -30.74
C VAL A 170 -5.42 -14.77 -30.36
N GLU A 171 -5.88 -13.87 -31.22
CA GLU A 171 -5.90 -12.43 -30.94
C GLU A 171 -6.84 -12.09 -29.77
N GLY A 172 -8.00 -12.76 -29.71
CA GLY A 172 -8.92 -12.64 -28.56
C GLY A 172 -8.30 -13.15 -27.27
N ALA A 173 -7.60 -14.29 -27.32
CA ALA A 173 -6.91 -14.86 -26.16
C ALA A 173 -5.73 -14.00 -25.69
N GLU A 174 -5.00 -13.36 -26.59
CA GLU A 174 -3.96 -12.38 -26.26
C GLU A 174 -4.54 -11.21 -25.46
N LYS A 175 -5.66 -10.63 -25.92
CA LYS A 175 -6.35 -9.55 -25.20
C LYS A 175 -6.85 -9.99 -23.82
N THR A 176 -7.39 -11.20 -23.71
CA THR A 176 -7.83 -11.76 -22.42
C THR A 176 -6.64 -11.99 -21.48
N ALA A 177 -5.55 -12.53 -21.99
CA ALA A 177 -4.33 -12.78 -21.23
C ALA A 177 -3.73 -11.47 -20.68
N GLU A 178 -3.67 -10.42 -21.50
CA GLU A 178 -3.20 -9.10 -21.08
C GLU A 178 -4.13 -8.44 -20.06
N THR A 179 -5.44 -8.57 -20.25
CA THR A 179 -6.44 -8.03 -19.32
C THR A 179 -6.35 -8.71 -17.96
N GLU A 180 -6.23 -10.04 -17.91
CA GLU A 180 -6.12 -10.75 -16.64
C GLU A 180 -4.76 -10.50 -15.97
N ALA A 181 -3.66 -10.44 -16.74
CA ALA A 181 -2.35 -10.05 -16.21
C ALA A 181 -2.38 -8.66 -15.58
N ALA A 182 -3.00 -7.67 -16.24
CA ALA A 182 -3.14 -6.31 -15.73
C ALA A 182 -4.03 -6.25 -14.48
N LYS A 183 -5.14 -6.99 -14.48
CA LYS A 183 -6.06 -7.09 -13.33
C LYS A 183 -5.36 -7.72 -12.11
N VAL A 184 -4.72 -8.87 -12.29
CA VAL A 184 -3.99 -9.57 -11.23
C VAL A 184 -2.83 -8.72 -10.70
N THR A 185 -2.10 -8.02 -11.58
CA THR A 185 -1.06 -7.06 -11.20
C THR A 185 -1.65 -5.95 -10.31
N SER A 186 -2.73 -5.32 -10.76
CA SER A 186 -3.38 -4.21 -10.05
C SER A 186 -3.93 -4.64 -8.69
N THR A 187 -4.67 -5.76 -8.64
CA THR A 187 -5.22 -6.30 -7.40
C THR A 187 -4.14 -6.70 -6.40
N THR A 188 -3.08 -7.37 -6.87
CA THR A 188 -1.97 -7.77 -5.99
C THR A 188 -1.22 -6.55 -5.46
N THR A 189 -0.94 -5.57 -6.32
CA THR A 189 -0.26 -4.33 -5.94
C THR A 189 -1.08 -3.55 -4.91
N THR A 190 -2.38 -3.39 -5.15
CA THR A 190 -3.28 -2.67 -4.23
C THR A 190 -3.38 -3.39 -2.89
N ASN A 191 -3.57 -4.71 -2.86
CA ASN A 191 -3.63 -5.48 -1.63
C ASN A 191 -2.35 -5.32 -0.78
N ILE A 192 -1.17 -5.46 -1.40
CA ILE A 192 0.12 -5.30 -0.70
C ILE A 192 0.28 -3.86 -0.18
N ILE A 193 -0.07 -2.84 -0.98
CA ILE A 193 0.01 -1.45 -0.54
C ILE A 193 -0.94 -1.19 0.63
N THR A 194 -2.18 -1.67 0.58
CA THR A 194 -3.17 -1.51 1.65
C THR A 194 -2.71 -2.18 2.93
N GLU A 195 -2.19 -3.41 2.85
CA GLU A 195 -1.63 -4.14 3.99
C GLU A 195 -0.45 -3.38 4.61
N LYS A 196 0.55 -3.00 3.80
CA LYS A 196 1.75 -2.30 4.28
C LYS A 196 1.44 -0.92 4.83
N THR A 197 0.51 -0.19 4.22
CA THR A 197 0.05 1.11 4.73
C THR A 197 -0.68 0.94 6.07
N GLY A 198 -1.48 -0.11 6.22
CA GLY A 198 -2.14 -0.46 7.49
C GLY A 198 -1.14 -0.75 8.61
N GLU A 199 -0.10 -1.55 8.34
CA GLU A 199 0.98 -1.86 9.29
C GLU A 199 1.75 -0.59 9.72
N ILE A 200 2.11 0.26 8.76
CA ILE A 200 2.81 1.53 9.01
C ILE A 200 1.96 2.46 9.87
N ASN A 201 0.67 2.62 9.53
CA ASN A 201 -0.25 3.47 10.29
C ASN A 201 -0.47 2.95 11.71
N ALA A 202 -0.62 1.63 11.89
CA ALA A 202 -0.74 1.02 13.21
C ALA A 202 0.51 1.28 14.08
N THR A 203 1.70 1.15 13.49
CA THR A 203 2.96 1.42 14.18
C THR A 203 3.07 2.89 14.59
N CYS A 204 2.70 3.82 13.71
CA CYS A 204 2.73 5.25 14.01
C CYS A 204 1.69 5.66 15.05
N ALA A 205 0.49 5.09 15.03
CA ALA A 205 -0.53 5.32 16.06
C ALA A 205 -0.04 4.87 17.44
N ALA A 206 0.68 3.76 17.53
CA ALA A 206 1.31 3.28 18.76
C ALA A 206 2.43 4.22 19.25
N CYS A 207 3.25 4.76 18.34
CA CYS A 207 4.26 5.76 18.70
C CYS A 207 3.62 7.07 19.19
N HIS A 208 2.53 7.52 18.57
CA HIS A 208 1.85 8.76 18.97
C HIS A 208 1.20 8.64 20.35
N SER A 209 0.57 7.50 20.66
CA SER A 209 -0.05 7.28 21.97
C SER A 209 0.98 7.26 23.12
N THR A 210 2.14 6.67 22.89
CA THR A 210 3.25 6.64 23.88
C THR A 210 3.85 8.03 24.11
N ILE A 211 3.96 8.85 23.06
CA ILE A 211 4.39 10.26 23.18
C ILE A 211 3.38 11.07 23.98
N ILE A 212 2.08 10.97 23.67
CA ILE A 212 1.02 11.69 24.42
C ILE A 212 1.04 11.29 25.90
N ALA A 213 1.13 9.99 26.21
CA ALA A 213 1.16 9.51 27.58
C ALA A 213 2.34 10.11 28.37
N SER A 214 3.50 10.21 27.73
CA SER A 214 4.70 10.83 28.32
C SER A 214 4.52 12.33 28.58
N ILE A 215 3.91 13.07 27.64
CA ILE A 215 3.61 14.50 27.79
C ILE A 215 2.62 14.75 28.93
N VAL A 216 1.54 13.96 28.99
CA VAL A 216 0.53 14.07 30.06
C VAL A 216 1.18 13.83 31.43
N ALA A 217 2.07 12.85 31.55
CA ALA A 217 2.81 12.60 32.80
C ALA A 217 3.67 13.80 33.23
N ILE A 218 4.41 14.42 32.29
CA ILE A 218 5.22 15.61 32.57
C ILE A 218 4.34 16.79 33.02
N VAL A 219 3.21 17.04 32.35
CA VAL A 219 2.29 18.14 32.69
C VAL A 219 1.72 17.96 34.10
N VAL A 220 1.37 16.73 34.49
CA VAL A 220 0.88 16.42 35.84
C VAL A 220 1.96 16.73 36.90
N ILE A 221 3.22 16.34 36.66
CA ILE A 221 4.33 16.64 37.58
C ILE A 221 4.51 18.16 37.74
N VAL A 222 4.51 18.90 36.63
CA VAL A 222 4.65 20.37 36.65
C VAL A 222 3.47 21.03 37.40
N LEU A 223 2.24 20.57 37.20
CA LEU A 223 1.07 21.07 37.92
C LEU A 223 1.18 20.86 39.43
N ILE A 224 1.64 19.69 39.88
CA ILE A 224 1.87 19.41 41.30
C ILE A 224 2.92 20.36 41.88
N MET A 225 4.04 20.58 41.16
CA MET A 225 5.07 21.54 41.57
C MET A 225 4.52 22.96 41.72
N VAL A 226 3.70 23.42 40.77
CA VAL A 226 3.07 24.75 40.80
C VAL A 226 2.11 24.89 41.98
N ILE A 227 1.25 23.89 42.24
CA ILE A 227 0.31 23.92 43.36
C ILE A 227 1.07 23.99 44.70
N MET A 228 2.06 23.11 44.89
CA MET A 228 2.90 23.11 46.09
C MET A 228 3.63 24.45 46.26
N TYR A 229 4.21 24.98 45.17
CA TYR A 229 4.86 26.28 45.15
C TYR A 229 3.91 27.41 45.57
N LEU A 230 2.69 27.45 45.03
CA LEU A 230 1.68 28.45 45.38
C LEU A 230 1.28 28.36 46.85
N ILE A 231 1.11 27.15 47.41
CA ILE A 231 0.84 26.93 48.84
C ILE A 231 1.99 27.48 49.69
N LEU A 232 3.24 27.13 49.36
CA LEU A 232 4.42 27.61 50.09
C LEU A 232 4.56 29.13 50.01
N ARG A 233 4.37 29.71 48.82
CA ARG A 233 4.42 31.16 48.60
C ARG A 233 3.32 31.89 49.36
N TYR A 234 2.11 31.34 49.38
CA TYR A 234 1.00 31.88 50.15
C TYR A 234 1.28 31.86 51.65
N ARG A 235 1.82 30.74 52.18
CA ARG A 235 2.24 30.63 53.59
C ARG A 235 3.33 31.64 53.95
N ARG A 236 4.34 31.83 53.08
CA ARG A 236 5.40 32.85 53.29
C ARG A 236 4.82 34.26 53.35
N LYS A 237 3.94 34.66 52.42
CA LYS A 237 3.30 35.98 52.45
C LYS A 237 2.44 36.19 53.70
N LYS A 238 1.67 35.19 54.13
CA LYS A 238 0.85 35.30 55.35
C LYS A 238 1.70 35.46 56.61
N LYS A 239 2.84 34.76 56.71
CA LYS A 239 3.81 34.97 57.81
C LYS A 239 4.35 36.40 57.84
N MET A 240 4.70 36.97 56.68
CA MET A 240 5.22 38.35 56.61
C MET A 240 4.18 39.40 57.01
N LYS A 241 2.92 39.25 56.59
CA LYS A 241 1.82 40.17 56.98
C LYS A 241 1.57 40.16 58.49
N LYS A 242 1.59 38.97 59.12
CA LYS A 242 1.47 38.86 60.58
C LYS A 242 2.61 39.58 61.30
N LYS A 243 3.85 39.41 60.85
CA LYS A 243 5.02 40.10 61.44
C LYS A 243 4.89 41.63 61.40
N LEU A 244 4.40 42.19 60.30
CA LEU A 244 4.17 43.64 60.15
C LEU A 244 3.12 44.19 61.14
N GLN A 245 2.07 43.42 61.45
CA GLN A 245 1.08 43.83 62.45
C GLN A 245 1.65 43.82 63.86
N TYR A 246 2.48 42.84 64.21
CA TYR A 246 3.14 42.79 65.52
C TYR A 246 4.13 43.94 65.73
N ILE A 247 4.86 44.36 64.69
CA ILE A 247 5.78 45.50 64.79
C ILE A 247 5.01 46.79 65.09
N LYS A 248 3.87 47.02 64.41
CA LYS A 248 3.04 48.22 64.64
C LYS A 248 2.46 48.32 66.05
N LEU A 249 2.08 47.19 66.67
CA LEU A 249 1.53 47.18 68.03
C LEU A 249 2.57 47.45 69.14
N LEU A 250 3.86 47.39 68.82
CA LEU A 250 4.95 47.65 69.77
C LEU A 250 5.46 49.11 69.71
N GLU A 251 5.00 49.88 68.74
CA GLU A 251 5.45 51.25 68.49
C GLU A 251 4.43 52.30 69.00
N GLU A 252 3.23 51.86 69.39
CA GLU A 252 2.28 52.61 70.26
C GLU A 252 2.55 52.28 71.74
#